data_AF-A0AAV7LYC1-F1
#
_entry.id   AF-A0AAV7LYC1-F1
#
_cell.length_a   1.000
_cell.length_b   1.000
_cell.length_c   1.000
_cell.angle_alpha   90.00
_cell.angle_beta   90.00
_cell.angle_gamma   90.00
#
_symmetry.space_group_name_H-M   'P 1'
#
loop_
_entity.id
_entity.type
_entity.pdbx_description
1 polymer ?
#
loop_
_entity_poly.entity_id
_entity_poly.type
_entity_poly.pdbx_seq_one_letter_code
_entity_poly.pdbx_strand_id
1 'polypeptide(L)'
;MEERHVIVTYRLDRATIQELCAQLEPDQMSAIRHPTGIPPLVQVLSVLHFLASGSFQTTVAIESGMSQPMFSNVLSRVLSVLLKYMRRYIVFPQVEDLPTVKGDFYSLGHIPNIISSIDGTHVALVPPAGGDSRYPNLSLLLTPVRNPRTRAEECYNKEHGRTRRVIERTFGLLKARFRCLHMTGGFLYYSPKKMCQIIVACCMLHNLALRRQVPFLQEDGPEGGLVAAVEPVDSEEEDIDNRNNIIHQYFQ
;
A
#
# COMPACT_ATOMS: atom_id res chain seq x y z
N MET A 1 9.47 4.87 27.97
CA MET A 1 8.29 4.89 27.09
C MET A 1 7.58 3.54 27.20
N GLU A 2 6.27 3.52 27.41
CA GLU A 2 5.46 2.31 27.47
C GLU A 2 5.27 1.72 26.05
N GLU A 3 5.14 0.40 25.91
CA GLU A 3 5.10 -0.29 24.61
C GLU A 3 3.95 0.20 23.72
N ARG A 4 2.77 0.40 24.33
CA ARG A 4 1.61 0.98 23.65
C ARG A 4 1.94 2.31 22.97
N HIS A 5 2.71 3.15 23.64
CA HIS A 5 3.08 4.45 23.10
C HIS A 5 4.03 4.33 21.90
N VAL A 6 4.95 3.36 21.91
CA VAL A 6 5.82 3.05 20.77
C VAL A 6 4.99 2.64 19.55
N ILE A 7 4.02 1.73 19.75
CA ILE A 7 3.14 1.26 18.67
C ILE A 7 2.26 2.41 18.15
N VAL A 8 1.74 3.27 19.03
CA VAL A 8 0.99 4.47 18.61
C VAL A 8 1.84 5.40 17.76
N THR A 9 3.07 5.70 18.18
CA THR A 9 3.94 6.68 17.50
C THR A 9 4.55 6.17 16.20
N TYR A 10 4.96 4.89 16.16
CA TYR A 10 5.77 4.32 15.06
C TYR A 10 5.09 3.16 14.32
N ARG A 11 3.94 2.69 14.81
CA ARG A 11 3.12 1.61 14.22
C ARG A 11 3.81 0.25 14.16
N LEU A 12 4.93 0.14 14.89
CA LEU A 12 5.77 -1.02 15.12
C LEU A 12 6.07 -1.11 16.63
N ASP A 13 6.28 -2.31 17.12
CA ASP A 13 6.74 -2.54 18.49
C ASP A 13 8.27 -2.31 18.62
N ARG A 14 8.75 -2.20 19.86
CA ARG A 14 10.15 -1.91 20.14
C ARG A 14 11.07 -3.01 19.61
N ALA A 15 10.68 -4.28 19.75
CA ALA A 15 11.47 -5.41 19.30
C ALA A 15 11.67 -5.39 17.78
N THR A 16 10.60 -5.09 17.03
CA THR A 16 10.62 -4.97 15.57
C THR A 16 11.47 -3.79 15.13
N ILE A 17 11.40 -2.64 15.82
CA ILE A 17 12.25 -1.48 15.51
C ILE A 17 13.72 -1.80 15.76
N GLN A 18 14.05 -2.42 16.90
CA GLN A 18 15.41 -2.80 17.23
C GLN A 18 15.97 -3.82 16.23
N GLU A 19 15.18 -4.82 15.87
CA GLU A 19 15.56 -5.80 14.86
C GLU A 19 15.72 -5.15 13.48
N LEU A 20 14.80 -4.28 13.06
CA LEU A 20 14.92 -3.54 11.82
C LEU A 20 16.25 -2.79 11.79
N CYS A 21 16.58 -2.05 12.86
CA CYS A 21 17.86 -1.37 13.00
C CYS A 21 19.07 -2.33 13.02
N ALA A 22 18.97 -3.48 13.67
CA ALA A 22 20.05 -4.47 13.71
C ALA A 22 20.28 -5.14 12.33
N GLN A 23 19.22 -5.33 11.55
CA GLN A 23 19.29 -5.84 10.18
C GLN A 23 19.86 -4.80 9.20
N LEU A 24 19.89 -3.51 9.56
CA LEU A 24 20.61 -2.52 8.77
C LEU A 24 22.12 -2.69 9.04
N GLU A 25 22.80 -3.39 8.12
CA GLU A 25 24.26 -3.61 8.12
C GLU A 25 25.07 -2.39 8.62
N PRO A 26 26.17 -2.58 9.36
CA PRO A 26 27.01 -1.49 9.86
C PRO A 26 27.45 -0.49 8.78
N ASP A 27 27.72 -0.94 7.55
CA ASP A 27 28.06 -0.08 6.41
C ASP A 27 26.85 0.71 5.86
N GLN A 28 25.64 0.17 5.96
CA GLN A 28 24.40 0.88 5.62
C GLN A 28 24.01 1.85 6.74
N MET A 29 24.26 1.48 7.99
CA MET A 29 24.20 2.37 9.13
C MET A 29 25.29 3.44 9.06
N SER A 30 26.44 3.15 8.45
CA SER A 30 27.50 4.10 8.14
C SER A 30 27.07 5.06 7.03
N ALA A 31 26.32 4.58 6.03
CA ALA A 31 25.64 5.43 5.05
C ALA A 31 24.50 6.28 5.67
N ILE A 32 24.07 5.99 6.90
CA ILE A 32 23.20 6.82 7.76
C ILE A 32 24.02 7.67 8.75
N ARG A 33 25.26 7.28 9.08
CA ARG A 33 26.19 8.05 9.93
C ARG A 33 26.82 9.19 9.11
N HIS A 34 26.72 10.40 9.66
CA HIS A 34 27.26 11.70 9.18
C HIS A 34 26.67 12.25 7.86
N PRO A 35 26.25 13.55 7.78
CA PRO A 35 26.94 14.77 8.27
C PRO A 35 26.19 15.60 9.34
N THR A 36 25.02 15.16 9.80
CA THR A 36 24.08 15.96 10.64
C THR A 36 24.30 15.88 12.15
N GLY A 37 25.14 14.95 12.63
CA GLY A 37 25.33 14.67 14.06
C GLY A 37 24.20 13.87 14.72
N ILE A 38 23.14 13.50 13.96
CA ILE A 38 21.98 12.79 14.50
C ILE A 38 22.21 11.27 14.55
N PRO A 39 21.99 10.60 15.70
CA PRO A 39 22.14 9.14 15.82
C PRO A 39 21.28 8.36 14.82
N PRO A 40 21.76 7.23 14.25
CA PRO A 40 21.01 6.45 13.27
C PRO A 40 19.63 5.97 13.76
N LEU A 41 19.52 5.61 15.05
CA LEU A 41 18.23 5.24 15.64
C LEU A 41 17.23 6.39 15.56
N VAL A 42 17.65 7.62 15.85
CA VAL A 42 16.79 8.82 15.76
C VAL A 42 16.37 9.07 14.31
N GLN A 43 17.25 8.83 13.34
CA GLN A 43 16.93 8.93 11.92
C GLN A 43 15.88 7.91 11.48
N VAL A 44 15.98 6.65 11.94
CA VAL A 44 14.99 5.62 11.65
C VAL A 44 13.65 5.95 12.32
N LEU A 45 13.68 6.31 13.61
CA LEU A 45 12.48 6.66 14.36
C LEU A 45 11.75 7.88 13.77
N SER A 46 12.47 8.91 13.33
CA SER A 46 11.84 10.09 12.71
C SER A 46 11.14 9.74 11.40
N VAL A 47 11.75 8.88 10.58
CA VAL A 47 11.13 8.41 9.32
C VAL A 47 9.94 7.51 9.60
N LEU A 48 10.03 6.58 10.56
CA LEU A 48 8.89 5.76 10.97
C LEU A 48 7.74 6.63 11.49
N HIS A 49 8.05 7.66 12.28
CA HIS A 49 7.04 8.59 12.78
C HIS A 49 6.34 9.36 11.65
N PHE A 50 7.10 9.83 10.65
CA PHE A 50 6.54 10.47 9.46
C PHE A 50 5.60 9.53 8.68
N LEU A 51 6.01 8.28 8.45
CA LEU A 51 5.18 7.30 7.75
C LEU A 51 3.90 6.96 8.54
N ALA A 52 4.02 6.85 9.87
CA ALA A 52 2.92 6.54 10.77
C ALA A 52 1.91 7.68 10.88
N SER A 53 2.37 8.91 11.08
CA SER A 53 1.51 10.08 11.33
C SER A 53 0.96 10.71 10.06
N GLY A 54 1.69 10.63 8.94
CA GLY A 54 1.40 11.43 7.75
C GLY A 54 1.65 12.93 7.96
N SER A 55 2.26 13.34 9.07
CA SER A 55 2.46 14.76 9.37
C SER A 55 3.42 15.44 8.38
N PHE A 56 3.43 16.77 8.37
CA PHE A 56 4.35 17.54 7.55
C PHE A 56 5.80 17.29 7.97
N GLN A 57 6.73 17.26 7.00
CA GLN A 57 8.15 17.08 7.28
C GLN A 57 8.67 18.11 8.30
N THR A 58 8.18 19.35 8.25
CA THR A 58 8.55 20.42 9.17
C THR A 58 8.25 20.05 10.62
N THR A 59 7.04 19.56 10.88
CA THR A 59 6.60 19.16 12.24
C THR A 59 7.45 18.01 12.76
N VAL A 60 7.59 16.93 11.97
CA VAL A 60 8.37 15.75 12.38
C VAL A 60 9.85 16.09 12.57
N ALA A 61 10.39 16.98 11.74
CA ALA A 61 11.76 17.46 11.86
C ALA A 61 11.96 18.19 13.19
N ILE A 62 11.06 19.12 13.55
CA ILE A 62 11.11 19.87 14.81
C ILE A 62 11.05 18.91 16.01
N GLU A 63 10.11 17.97 16.02
CA GLU A 63 9.96 16.97 17.10
C GLU A 63 11.22 16.10 17.26
N SER A 64 11.89 15.83 16.15
CA SER A 64 13.13 15.03 16.13
C SER A 64 14.39 15.88 16.33
N GLY A 65 14.27 17.18 16.59
CA GLY A 65 15.39 18.09 16.84
C GLY A 65 16.24 18.38 15.59
N MET A 66 15.66 18.35 14.39
CA MET A 66 16.36 18.59 13.12
C MET A 66 15.66 19.65 12.25
N SER A 67 16.39 20.25 11.31
CA SER A 67 15.78 21.12 10.31
C SER A 67 15.04 20.31 9.24
N GLN A 68 14.06 20.90 8.57
CA GLN A 68 13.32 20.22 7.50
C GLN A 68 14.24 19.76 6.33
N PRO A 69 15.24 20.54 5.86
CA PRO A 69 16.18 20.06 4.86
C PRO A 69 16.99 18.84 5.31
N MET A 70 17.37 18.80 6.59
CA MET A 70 18.04 17.62 7.18
C MET A 70 17.11 16.42 7.17
N PHE A 71 15.85 16.59 7.58
CA PHE A 71 14.86 15.51 7.55
C PHE A 71 14.65 14.96 6.13
N SER A 72 14.55 15.82 5.12
CA SER A 72 14.42 15.40 3.72
C SER A 72 15.57 14.49 3.26
N ASN A 73 16.81 14.83 3.65
CA ASN A 73 17.99 14.01 3.39
C ASN A 73 17.94 12.68 4.17
N VAL A 74 17.55 12.73 5.45
CA VAL A 74 17.38 11.54 6.29
C VAL A 74 16.34 10.59 5.68
N LEU A 75 15.16 11.10 5.31
CA LEU A 75 14.10 10.34 4.65
C LEU A 75 14.62 9.65 3.39
N SER A 76 15.41 10.36 2.57
CA SER A 76 16.02 9.78 1.37
C SER A 76 16.97 8.63 1.65
N ARG A 77 17.81 8.77 2.66
CA ARG A 77 18.77 7.73 3.05
C ARG A 77 18.07 6.52 3.63
N VAL A 78 17.16 6.72 4.59
CA VAL A 78 16.43 5.62 5.25
C VAL A 78 15.58 4.86 4.23
N LEU A 79 14.83 5.55 3.35
CA LEU A 79 14.07 4.88 2.30
C LEU A 79 14.97 4.04 1.38
N SER A 80 16.11 4.58 0.95
CA SER A 80 17.10 3.85 0.15
C SER A 80 17.51 2.53 0.81
N VAL A 81 17.74 2.55 2.12
CA VAL A 81 18.16 1.38 2.88
C VAL A 81 17.00 0.39 3.03
N LEU A 82 15.80 0.85 3.42
CA LEU A 82 14.62 -0.01 3.56
C LEU A 82 14.31 -0.77 2.27
N LEU A 83 14.39 -0.08 1.12
CA LEU A 83 14.09 -0.68 -0.18
C LEU A 83 15.03 -1.82 -0.57
N LYS A 84 16.26 -1.89 -0.02
CA LYS A 84 17.14 -3.04 -0.24
C LYS A 84 16.60 -4.33 0.37
N TYR A 85 15.78 -4.21 1.42
CA TYR A 85 15.18 -5.34 2.13
C TYR A 85 13.75 -5.65 1.68
N MET A 86 13.19 -4.89 0.74
CA MET A 86 11.78 -5.04 0.34
C MET A 86 11.43 -6.47 -0.09
N ARG A 87 12.33 -7.15 -0.80
CA ARG A 87 12.10 -8.51 -1.36
C ARG A 87 11.96 -9.59 -0.28
N ARG A 88 12.43 -9.32 0.94
CA ARG A 88 12.25 -10.24 2.08
C ARG A 88 10.82 -10.25 2.59
N TYR A 89 10.11 -9.13 2.43
CA TYR A 89 8.78 -8.90 3.02
C TYR A 89 7.67 -8.77 1.97
N ILE A 90 8.00 -8.42 0.73
CA ILE A 90 7.09 -8.36 -0.41
C ILE A 90 7.45 -9.52 -1.34
N VAL A 91 6.59 -10.54 -1.37
CA VAL A 91 6.76 -11.75 -2.18
C VAL A 91 5.65 -11.77 -3.22
N PHE A 92 6.04 -11.97 -4.48
CA PHE A 92 5.10 -12.20 -5.57
C PHE A 92 5.02 -13.71 -5.84
N PRO A 93 3.81 -14.27 -6.02
CA PRO A 93 3.64 -15.69 -6.27
C PRO A 93 4.41 -16.13 -7.52
N GLN A 94 5.08 -17.27 -7.43
CA GLN A 94 5.74 -17.91 -8.57
C GLN A 94 4.78 -18.88 -9.28
N VAL A 95 5.22 -19.48 -10.39
CA VAL A 95 4.38 -20.38 -11.21
C VAL A 95 3.87 -21.56 -10.39
N GLU A 96 4.68 -22.04 -9.45
CA GLU A 96 4.39 -23.16 -8.55
C GLU A 96 3.29 -22.81 -7.53
N ASP A 97 3.15 -21.53 -7.17
CA ASP A 97 2.17 -21.05 -6.20
C ASP A 97 0.78 -20.83 -6.83
N LEU A 98 0.70 -20.73 -8.17
CA LEU A 98 -0.53 -20.37 -8.89
C LEU A 98 -1.72 -21.29 -8.61
N PRO A 99 -1.57 -22.63 -8.49
CA PRO A 99 -2.71 -23.50 -8.16
C PRO A 99 -3.32 -23.15 -6.80
N THR A 100 -2.49 -22.91 -5.80
CA THR A 100 -2.92 -22.52 -4.44
C THR A 100 -3.61 -21.16 -4.47
N VAL A 101 -2.98 -20.17 -5.10
CA VAL A 101 -3.52 -18.81 -5.19
C VAL A 101 -4.88 -18.79 -5.91
N LYS A 102 -5.03 -19.56 -7.01
CA LYS A 102 -6.31 -19.72 -7.71
C LYS A 102 -7.38 -20.33 -6.81
N GLY A 103 -7.04 -21.35 -6.04
CA GLY A 103 -7.94 -22.00 -5.08
C GLY A 103 -8.42 -21.03 -4.00
N ASP A 104 -7.52 -20.22 -3.46
CA ASP A 104 -7.84 -19.22 -2.44
C ASP A 104 -8.79 -18.14 -2.99
N PHE A 105 -8.50 -17.59 -4.18
CA PHE A 105 -9.38 -16.61 -4.82
C PHE A 105 -10.75 -17.19 -5.20
N TYR A 106 -10.78 -18.44 -5.67
CA TYR A 106 -12.04 -19.12 -5.97
C TYR A 106 -12.89 -19.32 -4.70
N SER A 107 -12.26 -19.64 -3.58
CA SER A 107 -12.96 -19.79 -2.29
C SER A 107 -13.53 -18.47 -1.76
N LEU A 108 -12.95 -17.32 -2.16
CA LEU A 108 -13.39 -15.98 -1.74
C LEU A 108 -14.57 -15.45 -2.56
N GLY A 109 -14.51 -15.61 -3.88
CA GLY A 109 -15.45 -14.95 -4.79
C GLY A 109 -15.96 -15.83 -5.93
N HIS A 110 -15.73 -17.14 -5.92
CA HIS A 110 -16.26 -18.11 -6.90
C HIS A 110 -15.99 -17.80 -8.38
N ILE A 111 -15.08 -16.88 -8.70
CA ILE A 111 -14.64 -16.60 -10.06
C ILE A 111 -13.40 -17.46 -10.34
N PRO A 112 -13.44 -18.37 -11.33
CA PRO A 112 -12.32 -19.25 -11.61
C PRO A 112 -11.13 -18.50 -12.22
N ASN A 113 -9.94 -19.08 -12.06
CA ASN A 113 -8.68 -18.61 -12.68
C ASN A 113 -8.17 -17.23 -12.27
N ILE A 114 -8.69 -16.63 -11.18
CA ILE A 114 -8.10 -15.41 -10.61
C ILE A 114 -6.78 -15.73 -9.90
N ILE A 115 -5.72 -15.01 -10.24
CA ILE A 115 -4.39 -15.13 -9.60
C ILE A 115 -4.01 -13.93 -8.75
N SER A 116 -4.71 -12.80 -8.93
CA SER A 116 -4.43 -11.56 -8.21
C SER A 116 -5.61 -10.61 -8.32
N SER A 117 -5.69 -9.66 -7.39
CA SER A 117 -6.55 -8.49 -7.49
C SER A 117 -5.68 -7.24 -7.62
N ILE A 118 -6.18 -6.25 -8.36
CA ILE A 118 -5.54 -4.95 -8.53
C ILE A 118 -6.57 -3.91 -8.09
N ASP A 119 -6.13 -2.98 -7.24
CA ASP A 119 -6.94 -1.84 -6.84
C ASP A 119 -6.13 -0.55 -6.94
N GLY A 120 -6.81 0.52 -7.32
CA GLY A 120 -6.25 1.85 -7.36
C GLY A 120 -6.23 2.44 -5.96
N THR A 121 -5.09 2.99 -5.56
CA THR A 121 -5.08 3.91 -4.42
C THR A 121 -4.86 5.32 -4.94
N HIS A 122 -5.84 6.19 -4.70
CA HIS A 122 -5.66 7.63 -4.84
C HIS A 122 -4.70 8.12 -3.76
N VAL A 123 -3.41 8.03 -4.04
CA VAL A 123 -2.42 8.84 -3.33
C VAL A 123 -2.45 10.20 -3.97
N ALA A 124 -2.75 11.23 -3.20
CA ALA A 124 -2.90 12.55 -3.76
C ALA A 124 -1.50 13.08 -4.17
N LEU A 125 -1.29 13.19 -5.49
CA LEU A 125 -0.05 13.63 -6.12
C LEU A 125 -0.14 15.11 -6.48
N VAL A 126 1.01 15.78 -6.53
CA VAL A 126 1.13 17.02 -7.30
C VAL A 126 1.10 16.62 -8.78
N PRO A 127 0.15 17.14 -9.57
CA PRO A 127 0.11 16.84 -11.00
C PRO A 127 1.40 17.34 -11.66
N PRO A 128 2.07 16.54 -12.52
CA PRO A 128 3.08 17.09 -13.42
C PRO A 128 2.44 18.16 -14.31
N ALA A 129 3.18 19.21 -14.66
CA ALA A 129 2.67 20.24 -15.56
C ALA A 129 2.36 19.61 -16.93
N GLY A 130 1.07 19.39 -17.23
CA GLY A 130 0.56 18.98 -18.55
C GLY A 130 0.28 17.49 -18.80
N GLY A 131 -0.16 16.69 -17.81
CA GLY A 131 -0.45 15.26 -18.03
C GLY A 131 -1.94 14.89 -17.92
N ASP A 132 -2.54 14.45 -19.03
CA ASP A 132 -3.82 13.71 -19.07
C ASP A 132 -3.59 12.22 -18.75
N SER A 133 -4.37 11.67 -17.82
CA SER A 133 -4.23 10.30 -17.29
C SER A 133 -5.38 9.41 -17.73
N ARG A 134 -5.11 8.36 -18.53
CA ARG A 134 -6.00 7.18 -18.67
C ARG A 134 -5.16 5.91 -18.73
N TYR A 135 -5.59 4.86 -18.02
CA TYR A 135 -5.03 3.51 -18.15
C TYR A 135 -5.71 2.81 -19.34
N PRO A 136 -4.98 2.09 -20.21
CA PRO A 136 -5.60 1.21 -21.19
C PRO A 136 -6.22 -0.02 -20.50
N ASN A 137 -7.38 -0.46 -20.99
CA ASN A 137 -7.95 -1.75 -20.60
C ASN A 137 -7.06 -2.87 -21.16
N LEU A 138 -6.74 -3.86 -20.32
CA LEU A 138 -5.95 -5.02 -20.68
C LEU A 138 -6.85 -6.25 -20.60
N SER A 139 -6.77 -7.13 -21.60
CA SER A 139 -7.55 -8.39 -21.74
C SER A 139 -7.41 -9.38 -20.58
N LEU A 140 -6.52 -9.10 -19.62
CA LEU A 140 -6.26 -9.88 -18.40
C LEU A 140 -6.99 -9.33 -17.16
N LEU A 141 -7.76 -8.23 -17.28
CA LEU A 141 -8.38 -7.53 -16.15
C LEU A 141 -9.91 -7.66 -16.15
N LEU A 142 -10.47 -8.34 -15.14
CA LEU A 142 -11.93 -8.45 -14.97
C LEU A 142 -12.52 -7.18 -14.35
N THR A 143 -13.49 -6.57 -15.04
CA THR A 143 -14.20 -5.36 -14.58
C THR A 143 -15.67 -5.66 -14.26
N PRO A 144 -16.29 -4.93 -13.31
CA PRO A 144 -17.71 -5.10 -13.02
C PRO A 144 -18.58 -4.69 -14.22
N VAL A 145 -19.72 -5.35 -14.39
CA VAL A 145 -20.74 -4.98 -15.38
C VAL A 145 -21.44 -3.71 -14.91
N ARG A 146 -21.42 -2.65 -15.72
CA ARG A 146 -21.92 -1.33 -15.33
C ARG A 146 -23.44 -1.29 -15.12
N ASN A 147 -24.19 -1.91 -16.03
CA ASN A 147 -25.65 -1.95 -16.02
C ASN A 147 -26.12 -3.41 -16.16
N PRO A 148 -26.10 -4.21 -15.08
CA PRO A 148 -26.55 -5.59 -15.14
C PRO A 148 -28.04 -5.64 -15.49
N ARG A 149 -28.40 -6.44 -16.49
CA ARG A 149 -29.78 -6.66 -16.96
C ARG A 149 -30.26 -8.08 -16.70
N THR A 150 -29.35 -8.98 -16.38
CA THR A 150 -29.61 -10.40 -16.12
C THR A 150 -29.19 -10.78 -14.71
N ARG A 151 -29.85 -11.80 -14.15
CA ARG A 151 -29.49 -12.39 -12.84
C ARG A 151 -28.04 -12.89 -12.82
N ALA A 152 -27.54 -13.43 -13.94
CA ALA A 152 -26.16 -13.88 -14.08
C ALA A 152 -25.16 -12.72 -13.94
N GLU A 153 -25.42 -11.57 -14.56
CA GLU A 153 -24.58 -10.37 -14.42
C GLU A 153 -24.62 -9.80 -13.00
N GLU A 154 -25.78 -9.83 -12.33
CA GLU A 154 -25.89 -9.44 -10.91
C GLU A 154 -25.09 -10.36 -10.00
N CYS A 155 -25.15 -11.68 -10.22
CA CYS A 155 -24.36 -12.66 -9.47
C CYS A 155 -22.86 -12.47 -9.71
N TYR A 156 -22.45 -12.26 -10.96
CA TYR A 156 -21.07 -11.93 -11.30
C TYR A 156 -20.59 -10.67 -10.57
N ASN A 157 -21.36 -9.58 -10.60
CA ASN A 157 -21.00 -8.33 -9.91
C ASN A 157 -20.90 -8.50 -8.39
N LYS A 158 -21.79 -9.31 -7.80
CA LYS A 158 -21.77 -9.62 -6.37
C LYS A 158 -20.49 -10.37 -5.97
N GLU A 159 -20.12 -11.38 -6.76
CA GLU A 159 -18.92 -12.19 -6.56
C GLU A 159 -17.63 -11.39 -6.86
N HIS A 160 -17.62 -10.59 -7.93
CA HIS A 160 -16.54 -9.63 -8.22
C HIS A 160 -16.36 -8.65 -7.06
N GLY A 161 -17.45 -8.10 -6.54
CA GLY A 161 -17.45 -7.20 -5.38
C GLY A 161 -17.01 -7.89 -4.07
N ARG A 162 -17.20 -9.21 -3.91
CA ARG A 162 -16.62 -9.95 -2.77
C ARG A 162 -15.10 -10.01 -2.87
N THR A 163 -14.56 -10.37 -4.03
CA THR A 163 -13.11 -10.38 -4.26
C THR A 163 -12.51 -8.99 -4.09
N ARG A 164 -13.16 -7.95 -4.64
CA ARG A 164 -12.72 -6.56 -4.53
C ARG A 164 -12.67 -6.07 -3.07
N ARG A 165 -13.63 -6.44 -2.23
CA ARG A 165 -13.64 -6.05 -0.81
C ARG A 165 -12.42 -6.54 -0.04
N VAL A 166 -11.81 -7.66 -0.44
CA VAL A 166 -10.59 -8.19 0.19
C VAL A 166 -9.41 -7.25 -0.07
N ILE A 167 -9.24 -6.80 -1.31
CA ILE A 167 -8.17 -5.84 -1.64
C ILE A 167 -8.44 -4.47 -1.03
N GLU A 168 -9.68 -3.97 -1.08
CA GLU A 168 -10.06 -2.71 -0.45
C GLU A 168 -9.76 -2.72 1.06
N ARG A 169 -10.11 -3.82 1.75
CA ARG A 169 -9.79 -3.99 3.17
C ARG A 169 -8.29 -4.05 3.42
N THR A 170 -7.54 -4.74 2.56
CA THR A 170 -6.07 -4.85 2.66
C THR A 170 -5.41 -3.48 2.54
N PHE A 171 -5.78 -2.71 1.52
CA PHE A 171 -5.29 -1.33 1.34
C PHE A 171 -5.80 -0.41 2.45
N GLY A 172 -7.02 -0.61 2.95
CA GLY A 172 -7.56 0.11 4.11
C GLY A 172 -6.68 -0.07 5.34
N LEU A 173 -6.32 -1.32 5.68
CA LEU A 173 -5.42 -1.61 6.80
C LEU A 173 -4.01 -1.06 6.61
N LEU A 174 -3.49 -1.07 5.37
CA LEU A 174 -2.20 -0.46 5.05
C LEU A 174 -2.21 1.05 5.29
N LYS A 175 -3.22 1.76 4.77
CA LYS A 175 -3.37 3.22 4.90
C LYS A 175 -3.66 3.64 6.34
N ALA A 176 -4.41 2.83 7.07
CA ALA A 176 -4.70 3.10 8.45
C ALA A 176 -3.43 2.96 9.32
N ARG A 177 -2.63 1.92 9.07
CA ARG A 177 -1.32 1.76 9.73
C ARG A 177 -0.35 2.88 9.35
N PHE A 178 -0.25 3.26 8.08
CA PHE A 178 0.64 4.32 7.62
C PHE A 178 -0.17 5.49 7.04
N ARG A 179 -0.50 6.44 7.91
CA ARG A 179 -1.39 7.56 7.58
C ARG A 179 -0.86 8.47 6.48
N CYS A 180 0.45 8.43 6.19
CA CYS A 180 1.01 9.12 5.03
C CYS A 180 0.40 8.67 3.69
N LEU A 181 -0.24 7.50 3.63
CA LEU A 181 -0.96 6.99 2.46
C LEU A 181 -2.48 7.28 2.51
N HIS A 182 -2.98 7.77 3.63
CA HIS A 182 -4.40 8.08 3.84
C HIS A 182 -4.68 9.55 3.49
N MET A 183 -5.85 9.84 2.90
CA MET A 183 -6.21 11.20 2.50
C MET A 183 -6.22 12.20 3.66
N THR A 184 -6.57 11.75 4.87
CA THR A 184 -6.54 12.59 6.08
C THR A 184 -5.13 12.90 6.57
N GLY A 185 -4.14 12.11 6.16
CA GLY A 185 -2.73 12.35 6.47
C GLY A 185 -2.10 13.39 5.55
N GLY A 186 -2.90 14.12 4.77
CA GLY A 186 -2.43 15.17 3.89
C GLY A 186 -1.88 14.66 2.56
N PHE A 187 -1.34 15.60 1.78
CA PHE A 187 -0.79 15.33 0.45
C PHE A 187 0.72 15.08 0.57
N LEU A 188 1.20 14.02 -0.07
CA LEU A 188 2.62 13.76 -0.15
C LEU A 188 3.21 14.55 -1.34
N TYR A 189 3.75 15.73 -1.04
CA TYR A 189 4.37 16.63 -2.03
C TYR A 189 5.76 16.16 -2.47
N TYR A 190 5.86 14.98 -3.10
CA TYR A 190 7.12 14.44 -3.62
C TYR A 190 7.01 14.08 -5.10
N SER A 191 8.17 13.92 -5.75
CA SER A 191 8.22 13.40 -7.12
C SER A 191 7.65 11.97 -7.19
N PRO A 192 7.08 11.55 -8.34
CA PRO A 192 6.51 10.21 -8.49
C PRO A 192 7.47 9.07 -8.09
N LYS A 193 8.76 9.21 -8.42
CA LYS A 193 9.79 8.24 -8.03
C LYS A 193 9.89 8.10 -6.50
N LYS A 194 9.92 9.22 -5.79
CA LYS A 194 10.03 9.26 -4.32
C LYS A 194 8.77 8.74 -3.65
N MET A 195 7.61 8.99 -4.25
CA MET A 195 6.32 8.44 -3.82
C MET A 195 6.29 6.92 -3.87
N CYS A 196 6.72 6.33 -4.99
CA CYS A 196 6.83 4.88 -5.11
C CYS A 196 7.74 4.28 -4.03
N GLN A 197 8.84 4.97 -3.70
CA GLN A 197 9.74 4.55 -2.61
C GLN A 197 9.04 4.53 -1.25
N ILE A 198 8.23 5.54 -0.94
CA ILE A 198 7.44 5.62 0.29
C ILE A 198 6.41 4.48 0.32
N ILE A 199 5.65 4.29 -0.76
CA ILE A 199 4.61 3.26 -0.84
C ILE A 199 5.21 1.87 -0.62
N VAL A 200 6.31 1.55 -1.31
CA VAL A 200 6.98 0.25 -1.17
C VAL A 200 7.54 0.07 0.24
N ALA A 201 8.10 1.11 0.86
CA ALA A 201 8.55 1.06 2.25
C ALA A 201 7.37 0.80 3.22
N CYS A 202 6.23 1.46 3.05
CA CYS A 202 5.03 1.19 3.84
C CYS A 202 4.54 -0.26 3.67
N CYS A 203 4.48 -0.78 2.44
CA CYS A 203 4.11 -2.19 2.21
C CYS A 203 5.08 -3.16 2.89
N MET A 204 6.39 -2.91 2.78
CA MET A 204 7.41 -3.71 3.46
C MET A 204 7.22 -3.70 4.98
N LEU A 205 7.09 -2.52 5.58
CA LEU A 205 6.94 -2.35 7.03
C LEU A 205 5.60 -2.92 7.53
N HIS A 206 4.54 -2.83 6.73
CA HIS A 206 3.25 -3.46 7.03
C HIS A 206 3.39 -4.98 7.10
N ASN A 207 4.04 -5.59 6.11
CA ASN A 207 4.24 -7.04 6.08
C ASN A 207 5.16 -7.51 7.20
N LEU A 208 6.20 -6.72 7.54
CA LEU A 208 7.02 -6.96 8.73
C LEU A 208 6.17 -6.96 10.01
N ALA A 209 5.32 -5.95 10.18
CA ALA A 209 4.41 -5.85 11.33
C ALA A 209 3.43 -7.03 11.41
N LEU A 210 2.87 -7.47 10.28
CA LEU A 210 1.98 -8.64 10.22
C LEU A 210 2.70 -9.93 10.65
N ARG A 211 3.93 -10.16 10.15
CA ARG A 211 4.73 -11.34 10.54
C ARG A 211 5.07 -11.36 12.03
N ARG A 212 5.18 -10.17 12.64
CA ARG A 212 5.45 -9.99 14.07
C ARG A 212 4.18 -9.86 14.91
N GLN A 213 3.00 -9.96 14.29
CA GLN A 213 1.70 -9.85 14.96
C GLN A 213 1.55 -8.53 15.75
N VAL A 214 2.16 -7.44 15.26
CA VAL A 214 2.02 -6.12 15.87
C VAL A 214 0.55 -5.67 15.76
N PRO A 215 -0.11 -5.37 16.88
CA PRO A 215 -1.55 -5.06 16.87
C PRO A 215 -1.85 -3.81 16.04
N PHE A 216 -3.04 -3.80 15.43
CA PHE A 216 -3.63 -2.58 14.87
C PHE A 216 -4.25 -1.76 16.00
N LEU A 217 -4.22 -0.44 15.90
CA LEU A 217 -4.89 0.42 16.87
C LEU A 217 -6.38 0.48 16.50
N GLN A 218 -7.27 0.62 17.50
CA GLN A 218 -8.72 0.67 17.27
C GLN A 218 -9.15 1.82 16.34
N GLU A 219 -8.37 2.91 16.28
CA GLU A 219 -8.59 4.06 15.37
C GLU A 219 -8.15 3.79 13.91
N ASP A 220 -7.52 2.64 13.65
CA ASP A 220 -7.03 2.23 12.33
C ASP A 220 -8.04 1.32 11.57
N GLY A 221 -9.30 1.27 12.02
CA GLY A 221 -10.36 0.57 11.30
C GLY A 221 -10.63 1.21 9.92
N PRO A 222 -10.98 0.45 8.88
CA PRO A 222 -11.35 1.04 7.60
C PRO A 222 -12.64 1.86 7.80
N GLU A 223 -12.50 3.19 7.91
CA GLU A 223 -13.63 4.09 7.72
C GLU A 223 -14.13 3.89 6.28
N GLY A 224 -15.42 3.61 6.14
CA GLY A 224 -16.06 3.43 4.84
C GLY A 224 -15.88 4.68 3.99
N GLY A 225 -14.86 4.68 3.13
CA GLY A 225 -14.61 5.75 2.18
C GLY A 225 -15.54 5.63 0.98
N LEU A 226 -16.32 6.69 0.73
CA LEU A 226 -17.09 6.90 -0.48
C LEU A 226 -16.21 6.69 -1.72
N VAL A 227 -16.62 5.76 -2.58
CA VAL A 227 -16.01 5.54 -3.90
C VAL A 227 -16.37 6.75 -4.76
N ALA A 228 -15.39 7.54 -5.18
CA ALA A 228 -15.59 8.53 -6.23
C ALA A 228 -15.98 7.79 -7.52
N ALA A 229 -17.11 8.18 -8.10
CA ALA A 229 -17.57 7.65 -9.37
C ALA A 229 -16.48 7.87 -10.44
N VAL A 230 -15.98 6.78 -11.01
CA VAL A 230 -15.02 6.83 -12.12
C VAL A 230 -15.80 7.24 -13.37
N GLU A 231 -15.41 8.35 -14.01
CA GLU A 231 -16.00 8.77 -15.28
C GLU A 231 -15.75 7.73 -16.40
N PRO A 232 -16.73 7.52 -17.29
CA PRO A 232 -16.66 6.45 -18.28
C PRO A 232 -15.54 6.68 -19.31
N VAL A 233 -14.66 5.69 -19.43
CA VAL A 233 -13.72 5.54 -20.55
C VAL A 233 -14.35 4.59 -21.58
N ASP A 234 -14.28 4.98 -22.86
CA ASP A 234 -14.77 4.23 -24.01
C ASP A 234 -14.02 2.88 -24.16
N SER A 235 -14.77 1.82 -24.43
CA SER A 235 -14.30 0.43 -24.52
C SER A 235 -14.17 -0.04 -25.96
N GLU A 236 -13.06 -0.70 -26.29
CA GLU A 236 -12.89 -1.48 -27.53
C GLU A 236 -13.58 -2.85 -27.41
N GLU A 237 -14.05 -3.40 -28.54
CA GLU A 237 -15.08 -4.46 -28.64
C GLU A 237 -14.61 -5.88 -28.23
N GLU A 238 -13.31 -6.19 -28.22
CA GLU A 238 -12.79 -7.56 -27.97
C GLU A 238 -12.88 -8.04 -26.50
N ASP A 239 -12.90 -7.12 -25.52
CA ASP A 239 -12.82 -7.48 -24.08
C ASP A 239 -14.18 -7.86 -23.46
N ILE A 240 -15.28 -7.53 -24.14
CA ILE A 240 -16.64 -7.83 -23.69
C ILE A 240 -16.91 -9.34 -23.75
N ASP A 241 -16.34 -10.04 -24.73
CA ASP A 241 -16.63 -11.45 -25.01
C ASP A 241 -16.08 -12.40 -23.95
N ASN A 242 -14.85 -12.18 -23.45
CA ASN A 242 -14.26 -13.05 -22.43
C ASN A 242 -15.02 -12.95 -21.09
N ARG A 243 -15.42 -11.74 -20.70
CA ARG A 243 -16.28 -11.50 -19.53
C ARG A 243 -17.66 -12.15 -19.70
N ASN A 244 -18.29 -11.96 -20.86
CA ASN A 244 -19.62 -12.52 -21.14
C ASN A 244 -19.58 -14.06 -21.14
N ASN A 245 -18.53 -14.68 -21.68
CA ASN A 245 -18.34 -16.13 -21.62
C ASN A 245 -18.24 -16.65 -20.19
N ILE A 246 -17.48 -15.96 -19.31
CA ILE A 246 -17.39 -16.33 -17.89
C ILE A 246 -18.76 -16.19 -17.21
N ILE A 247 -19.48 -15.10 -17.47
CA ILE A 247 -20.81 -14.85 -16.92
C ILE A 247 -21.76 -15.99 -17.34
N HIS A 248 -21.84 -16.31 -18.63
CA HIS A 248 -22.74 -17.36 -19.14
C HIS A 248 -22.36 -18.77 -18.69
N GLN A 249 -21.07 -19.06 -18.54
CA GLN A 249 -20.60 -20.41 -18.20
C GLN A 249 -20.68 -20.73 -16.71
N TYR A 250 -20.51 -19.73 -15.83
CA TYR A 250 -20.36 -19.95 -14.39
C TYR A 250 -21.45 -19.31 -13.53
N PHE A 251 -22.30 -18.44 -14.09
CA PHE A 251 -23.36 -17.74 -13.36
C PHE A 251 -24.72 -17.95 -14.04
N GLN A 252 -25.73 -18.46 -13.31
CA GLN A 252 -27.11 -18.68 -13.77
C GLN A 252 -28.15 -17.94 -12.91
#